data_AF-A0A8J2S6H7-F1
#
_entry.id   AF-A0A8J2S6H7-F1
#
_cell.length_a   1.000
_cell.length_b   1.000
_cell.length_c   1.000
_cell.angle_alpha   90.00
_cell.angle_beta   90.00
_cell.angle_gamma   90.00
#
_symmetry.space_group_name_H-M   'P 1'
#
loop_
_entity.id
_entity.type
_entity.pdbx_description
1 polymer ?
#
loop_
_entity_poly.entity_id
_entity_poly.type
_entity_poly.pdbx_seq_one_letter_code
_entity_poly.pdbx_strand_id
1 'polypeptide(L)'
;MTSIRRTAVAALLLATTTAFVSKPVSKPQLRPARQPTRVAPSAALPQVVATAVAAIPKAVCALKLPTIRQLAAAPALYALMSINEYFTHKYYQHAEFNTSPWFQWLARTFVYGPLGKKVPKTRGGGHVEHHAETLDDMTLKTDAKWRSTKVAKSLDDDLYRGTAFTWTVTGIMTFQMLWTTIPTFWLMGYKLKHTFMCLAPGMLLHAAVWNALHPNMHSLPDIPISDGVPSSWLAWARSSRFFKFLYVNHEGHHVIGGKGNYNVCCPLTDHLVGTFIPEAQWRPRARSTYASWHGEELSVEQQIKNHVARESFGLGEVKIAPGAKKGDGGGAEGWVEKAEVVLA
;
A
#
# COMPACT_ATOMS: atom_id res chain seq x y z
N MET A 1 37.53 -11.97 -30.10
CA MET A 1 36.31 -11.14 -30.12
C MET A 1 35.26 -11.85 -29.30
N THR A 2 35.06 -11.39 -28.06
CA THR A 2 34.39 -12.09 -26.97
C THR A 2 32.92 -11.68 -26.84
N SER A 3 32.01 -12.65 -26.97
CA SER A 3 30.58 -12.51 -26.72
C SER A 3 30.18 -13.40 -25.55
N ILE A 4 30.23 -12.87 -24.32
CA ILE A 4 29.54 -13.42 -23.15
C ILE A 4 29.25 -12.26 -22.21
N ARG A 5 27.98 -11.87 -22.03
CA ARG A 5 27.44 -11.12 -20.87
C ARG A 5 25.92 -10.97 -21.00
N ARG A 6 25.19 -12.02 -20.62
CA ARG A 6 23.78 -11.95 -20.21
C ARG A 6 23.58 -12.86 -19.00
N THR A 7 23.97 -12.39 -17.83
CA THR A 7 23.61 -13.00 -16.54
C THR A 7 23.93 -11.99 -15.43
N ALA A 8 22.89 -11.40 -14.82
CA ALA A 8 22.79 -11.03 -13.40
C ALA A 8 21.71 -9.95 -13.17
N VAL A 9 20.42 -10.33 -13.17
CA VAL A 9 19.35 -9.49 -12.55
C VAL A 9 18.41 -10.33 -11.65
N ALA A 10 18.56 -11.66 -11.54
CA ALA A 10 17.54 -12.51 -10.91
C ALA A 10 17.82 -12.95 -9.44
N ALA A 11 18.71 -12.30 -8.68
CA ALA A 11 19.19 -12.86 -7.40
C ALA A 11 18.93 -12.02 -6.13
N LEU A 12 17.90 -11.16 -6.09
CA LEU A 12 17.57 -10.39 -4.87
C LEU A 12 16.09 -10.43 -4.42
N LEU A 13 15.31 -11.42 -4.86
CA LEU A 13 13.89 -11.53 -4.49
C LEU A 13 13.48 -12.86 -3.82
N LEU A 14 14.42 -13.71 -3.40
CA LEU A 14 14.12 -15.08 -2.95
C LEU A 14 14.48 -15.41 -1.49
N ALA A 15 14.48 -14.43 -0.59
CA ALA A 15 14.81 -14.69 0.81
C ALA A 15 13.91 -13.99 1.85
N THR A 16 12.58 -14.00 1.67
CA THR A 16 11.62 -13.78 2.77
C THR A 16 10.22 -14.35 2.43
N THR A 17 10.12 -15.66 2.17
CA THR A 17 8.82 -16.35 2.18
C THR A 17 8.89 -17.65 2.98
N THR A 18 8.68 -17.54 4.28
CA THR A 18 8.17 -18.63 5.13
C THR A 18 6.92 -18.07 5.82
N ALA A 19 5.76 -18.19 5.18
CA ALA A 19 4.79 -19.27 5.37
C ALA A 19 3.79 -18.98 6.51
N PHE A 20 2.72 -18.25 6.16
CA PHE A 20 1.40 -18.43 6.79
C PHE A 20 0.45 -18.94 5.70
N VAL A 21 0.26 -20.26 5.67
CA VAL A 21 -0.78 -20.91 4.87
C VAL A 21 -1.70 -21.63 5.84
N SER A 22 -2.82 -21.00 6.16
CA SER A 22 -3.94 -21.66 6.83
C SER A 22 -4.60 -22.58 5.80
N LYS A 23 -4.52 -23.90 6.00
CA LYS A 23 -5.23 -24.87 5.15
C LYS A 23 -6.75 -24.72 5.30
N PRO A 24 -7.54 -24.93 4.23
CA PRO A 24 -8.99 -24.93 4.33
C PRO A 24 -9.48 -26.18 5.09
N VAL A 25 -10.46 -25.99 5.97
CA VAL A 25 -11.14 -27.05 6.73
C VAL A 25 -12.19 -27.68 5.81
N SER A 26 -11.94 -28.89 5.33
CA SER A 26 -12.94 -29.75 4.73
C SER A 26 -13.64 -30.59 5.81
N LYS A 27 -14.98 -30.60 5.80
CA LYS A 27 -15.84 -31.34 6.75
C LYS A 27 -15.51 -32.85 6.74
N PRO A 28 -15.55 -33.55 7.89
CA PRO A 28 -15.23 -34.97 7.95
C PRO A 28 -16.42 -35.83 7.50
N GLN A 29 -16.15 -36.72 6.55
CA GLN A 29 -17.00 -37.86 6.22
C GLN A 29 -16.53 -39.05 7.09
N LEU A 30 -17.40 -39.59 7.94
CA LEU A 30 -17.09 -40.70 8.85
C LEU A 30 -16.84 -41.99 8.07
N ARG A 31 -15.61 -42.50 8.12
CA ARG A 31 -15.23 -43.86 7.69
C ARG A 31 -14.65 -44.64 8.89
N PRO A 32 -14.79 -45.97 8.95
CA PRO A 32 -14.42 -46.76 10.12
C PRO A 32 -12.91 -46.77 10.39
N ALA A 33 -12.56 -46.80 11.67
CA ALA A 33 -11.21 -46.72 12.19
C ALA A 33 -10.31 -47.87 11.68
N ARG A 34 -9.35 -47.52 10.81
CA ARG A 34 -8.20 -48.37 10.48
C ARG A 34 -7.10 -48.03 11.49
N GLN A 35 -6.57 -49.05 12.18
CA GLN A 35 -5.51 -48.88 13.17
C GLN A 35 -4.30 -48.14 12.57
N PRO A 36 -3.73 -47.15 13.28
CA PRO A 36 -2.58 -46.41 12.80
C PRO A 36 -1.31 -47.26 12.89
N THR A 37 -0.64 -47.43 11.76
CA THR A 37 0.75 -47.87 11.70
C THR A 37 1.60 -46.82 12.39
N ARG A 38 2.34 -47.23 13.43
CA ARG A 38 3.21 -46.37 14.24
C ARG A 38 4.40 -45.91 13.40
N VAL A 39 4.27 -44.77 12.72
CA VAL A 39 5.41 -44.10 12.07
C VAL A 39 6.23 -43.44 13.17
N ALA A 40 7.44 -43.92 13.39
CA ALA A 40 8.38 -43.27 14.30
C ALA A 40 8.65 -41.83 13.83
N PRO A 41 8.58 -40.82 14.72
CA PRO A 41 8.93 -39.46 14.34
C PRO A 41 10.40 -39.42 13.94
N SER A 42 10.67 -39.05 12.69
CA SER A 42 12.04 -38.87 12.19
C SER A 42 12.75 -37.83 13.03
N ALA A 43 13.76 -38.27 13.80
CA ALA A 43 14.62 -37.44 14.64
C ALA A 43 15.48 -36.42 13.86
N ALA A 44 15.32 -36.34 12.52
CA ALA A 44 16.08 -35.44 11.67
C ALA A 44 15.64 -33.97 11.73
N LEU A 45 14.37 -33.69 12.05
CA LEU A 45 13.84 -32.31 12.09
C LEU A 45 14.45 -31.43 13.20
N PRO A 46 14.61 -31.90 14.45
CA PRO A 46 15.25 -31.11 15.51
C PRO A 46 16.73 -30.81 15.24
N GLN A 47 17.46 -31.75 14.64
CA GLN A 47 18.88 -31.57 14.31
C GLN A 47 19.09 -30.55 13.19
N VAL A 48 18.26 -30.54 12.14
CA VAL A 48 18.37 -29.56 11.05
C VAL A 48 18.06 -28.14 11.54
N VAL A 49 17.05 -27.97 12.39
CA VAL A 49 16.71 -26.66 12.97
C VAL A 49 17.79 -26.18 13.93
N ALA A 50 18.30 -27.03 14.83
CA ALA A 50 19.37 -26.67 15.74
C ALA A 50 20.68 -26.31 15.00
N THR A 51 21.01 -27.02 13.92
CA THR A 51 22.20 -26.75 13.11
C THR A 51 22.07 -25.45 12.32
N ALA A 52 20.89 -25.16 11.77
CA ALA A 52 20.61 -23.89 11.10
C ALA A 52 20.68 -22.70 12.08
N VAL A 53 20.10 -22.83 13.27
CA VAL A 53 20.12 -21.79 14.32
C VAL A 53 21.54 -21.54 14.85
N ALA A 54 22.37 -22.58 14.98
CA ALA A 54 23.77 -22.44 15.41
C ALA A 54 24.72 -21.91 14.31
N ALA A 55 24.36 -22.08 13.02
CA ALA A 55 25.15 -21.59 11.89
C ALA A 55 24.96 -20.09 11.61
N ILE A 56 23.78 -19.53 11.96
CA ILE A 56 23.46 -18.12 11.73
C ILE A 56 24.45 -17.17 12.46
N PRO A 57 24.77 -17.36 13.76
CA PRO A 57 25.74 -16.50 14.45
C PRO A 57 27.12 -16.55 13.83
N LYS A 58 27.60 -17.74 13.43
CA LYS A 58 28.94 -17.92 12.82
C LYS A 58 29.02 -17.27 11.45
N ALA A 59 27.99 -17.41 10.62
CA ALA A 59 27.91 -16.75 9.31
C ALA A 59 27.85 -15.23 9.46
N VAL A 60 27.04 -14.71 10.40
CA VAL A 60 26.92 -13.26 10.67
C VAL A 60 28.22 -12.68 11.23
N CYS A 61 28.91 -13.38 12.14
CA CYS A 61 30.22 -12.98 12.64
C CYS A 61 31.34 -13.04 11.58
N ALA A 62 31.19 -13.89 10.55
CA ALA A 62 32.12 -13.99 9.43
C ALA A 62 31.88 -12.91 8.36
N LEU A 63 30.75 -12.20 8.38
CA LEU A 63 30.50 -11.10 7.46
C LEU A 63 31.36 -9.90 7.83
N LYS A 64 32.11 -9.39 6.86
CA LYS A 64 32.81 -8.13 7.02
C LYS A 64 31.78 -7.01 7.21
N LEU A 65 32.08 -6.02 8.05
CA LEU A 65 31.23 -4.84 8.28
C LEU A 65 30.67 -4.22 6.98
N PRO A 66 31.44 -4.09 5.87
CA PRO A 66 30.90 -3.62 4.59
C PRO A 66 29.76 -4.49 4.02
N THR A 67 29.84 -5.81 4.16
CA THR A 67 28.82 -6.75 3.68
C THR A 67 27.55 -6.68 4.53
N ILE A 68 27.68 -6.58 5.86
CA ILE A 68 26.53 -6.38 6.76
C ILE A 68 25.81 -5.08 6.41
N ARG A 69 26.57 -3.99 6.20
CA ARG A 69 26.01 -2.69 5.79
C ARG A 69 25.20 -2.82 4.51
N GLN A 70 25.75 -3.44 3.47
CA GLN A 70 25.08 -3.62 2.17
C GLN A 70 23.78 -4.42 2.30
N LEU A 71 23.78 -5.50 3.08
CA LEU A 71 22.59 -6.31 3.31
C LEU A 71 21.52 -5.58 4.14
N ALA A 72 21.94 -4.72 5.08
CA ALA A 72 21.03 -3.95 5.93
C ALA A 72 20.39 -2.74 5.22
N ALA A 73 20.96 -2.27 4.10
CA ALA A 73 20.50 -1.06 3.42
C ALA A 73 19.05 -1.18 2.90
N ALA A 74 18.73 -2.28 2.22
CA ALA A 74 17.42 -2.48 1.62
C ALA A 74 16.31 -2.65 2.69
N PRO A 75 16.47 -3.49 3.72
CA PRO A 75 15.50 -3.56 4.82
C PRO A 75 15.34 -2.23 5.56
N ALA A 76 16.43 -1.50 5.82
CA ALA A 76 16.37 -0.19 6.47
C ALA A 76 15.60 0.82 5.61
N LEU A 77 15.90 0.91 4.31
CA LEU A 77 15.19 1.79 3.40
C LEU A 77 13.71 1.44 3.28
N TYR A 78 13.38 0.14 3.20
CA TYR A 78 11.99 -0.32 3.18
C TYR A 78 11.23 0.08 4.45
N ALA A 79 11.85 -0.07 5.62
CA ALA A 79 11.25 0.34 6.88
C ALA A 79 11.03 1.86 6.93
N LEU A 80 12.02 2.65 6.54
CA LEU A 80 11.89 4.11 6.46
C LEU A 80 10.81 4.54 5.47
N MET A 81 10.75 3.91 4.29
CA MET A 81 9.73 4.17 3.28
C MET A 81 8.33 3.86 3.80
N SER A 82 8.17 2.71 4.46
CA SER A 82 6.90 2.30 5.07
C SER A 82 6.44 3.28 6.14
N ILE A 83 7.36 3.73 7.02
CA ILE A 83 7.05 4.74 8.03
C ILE A 83 6.64 6.05 7.34
N ASN A 84 7.40 6.50 6.35
CA ASN A 84 7.10 7.75 5.65
C ASN A 84 5.74 7.69 4.94
N GLU A 85 5.47 6.61 4.20
CA GLU A 85 4.18 6.38 3.56
C GLU A 85 3.04 6.38 4.58
N TYR A 86 3.19 5.67 5.71
CA TYR A 86 2.16 5.63 6.76
C TYR A 86 1.87 7.03 7.31
N PHE A 87 2.90 7.80 7.66
CA PHE A 87 2.72 9.14 8.22
C PHE A 87 2.15 10.12 7.20
N THR A 88 2.64 10.08 5.96
CA THR A 88 2.13 10.92 4.87
C THR A 88 0.68 10.57 4.58
N HIS A 89 0.34 9.29 4.47
CA HIS A 89 -1.01 8.89 4.14
C HIS A 89 -1.97 9.21 5.28
N LYS A 90 -1.65 8.84 6.53
CA LYS A 90 -2.52 9.08 7.68
C LYS A 90 -2.65 10.56 8.07
N TYR A 91 -1.53 11.26 8.25
CA TYR A 91 -1.56 12.60 8.84
C TYR A 91 -1.68 13.70 7.79
N TYR A 92 -1.08 13.52 6.61
CA TYR A 92 -1.17 14.51 5.54
C TYR A 92 -2.35 14.23 4.59
N GLN A 93 -2.38 13.09 3.90
CA GLN A 93 -3.40 12.79 2.89
C GLN A 93 -4.79 12.61 3.51
N HIS A 94 -4.88 11.95 4.67
CA HIS A 94 -6.12 11.86 5.46
C HIS A 94 -6.37 13.05 6.38
N ALA A 95 -5.51 14.07 6.31
CA ALA A 95 -5.62 15.31 7.06
C ALA A 95 -5.78 15.14 8.59
N GLU A 96 -5.39 14.00 9.16
CA GLU A 96 -5.44 13.78 10.63
C GLU A 96 -4.48 14.71 11.39
N PHE A 97 -3.52 15.33 10.69
CA PHE A 97 -2.74 16.43 11.25
C PHE A 97 -3.65 17.56 11.79
N ASN A 98 -4.75 17.87 11.10
CA ASN A 98 -5.66 18.94 11.49
C ASN A 98 -6.43 18.63 12.79
N THR A 99 -6.63 17.35 13.09
CA THR A 99 -7.42 16.91 14.24
C THR A 99 -6.57 16.44 15.42
N SER A 100 -5.28 16.15 15.20
CA SER A 100 -4.36 15.71 16.26
C SER A 100 -3.88 16.88 17.13
N PRO A 101 -4.28 16.96 18.42
CA PRO A 101 -3.86 18.05 19.30
C PRO A 101 -2.34 18.09 19.49
N TRP A 102 -1.70 16.92 19.51
CA TRP A 102 -0.25 16.81 19.66
C TRP A 102 0.51 17.37 18.45
N PHE A 103 0.12 17.03 17.22
CA PHE A 103 0.78 17.56 16.03
C PHE A 103 0.52 19.05 15.85
N GLN A 104 -0.70 19.52 16.14
CA GLN A 104 -1.04 20.94 16.15
C GLN A 104 -0.20 21.71 17.19
N TRP A 105 -0.02 21.15 18.38
CA TRP A 105 0.84 21.72 19.42
C TRP A 105 2.31 21.78 18.99
N LEU A 106 2.84 20.69 18.41
CA LEU A 106 4.23 20.63 17.94
C LEU A 106 4.49 21.67 16.86
N ALA A 107 3.63 21.72 15.84
CA ALA A 107 3.72 22.69 14.75
C ALA A 107 3.60 24.13 15.26
N ARG A 108 2.68 24.40 16.19
CA ARG A 108 2.53 25.72 16.81
C ARG A 108 3.77 26.10 17.62
N THR A 109 4.33 25.18 18.40
CA THR A 109 5.42 25.50 19.33
C THR A 109 6.74 25.72 18.59
N PHE A 110 7.06 24.87 17.61
CA PHE A 110 8.41 24.82 17.04
C PHE A 110 8.53 25.39 15.63
N VAL A 111 7.43 25.47 14.86
CA VAL A 111 7.48 25.88 13.46
C VAL A 111 6.81 27.24 13.27
N TYR A 112 5.55 27.36 13.66
CA TYR A 112 4.73 28.53 13.34
C TYR A 112 4.73 29.61 14.43
N GLY A 113 4.81 29.21 15.69
CA GLY A 113 4.85 30.13 16.85
C GLY A 113 6.03 31.09 16.82
N PRO A 114 7.28 30.62 16.60
CA PRO A 114 8.43 31.51 16.44
C PRO A 114 8.30 32.47 15.26
N LEU A 115 7.47 32.14 14.27
CA LEU A 115 7.18 32.98 13.10
C LEU A 115 5.96 33.88 13.29
N GLY A 116 5.29 33.85 14.45
CA GLY A 116 4.04 34.57 14.71
C GLY A 116 2.87 34.14 13.83
N LYS A 117 2.93 32.94 13.23
CA LYS A 117 1.95 32.43 12.28
C LYS A 117 1.00 31.42 12.93
N LYS A 118 -0.23 31.35 12.42
CA LYS A 118 -1.14 30.24 12.74
C LYS A 118 -0.71 29.00 11.98
N VAL A 119 -0.93 27.83 12.59
CA VAL A 119 -0.73 26.55 11.91
C VAL A 119 -1.77 26.45 10.78
N PRO A 120 -1.34 26.33 9.51
CA PRO A 120 -2.28 26.18 8.40
C PRO A 120 -2.97 24.82 8.46
N LYS A 121 -4.21 24.75 7.98
CA LYS A 121 -4.87 23.48 7.72
C LYS A 121 -4.20 22.80 6.54
N THR A 122 -3.95 21.49 6.65
CA THR A 122 -3.47 20.67 5.53
C THR A 122 -4.66 20.22 4.68
N ARG A 123 -4.59 20.45 3.36
CA ARG A 123 -5.49 19.82 2.39
C ARG A 123 -4.84 18.53 1.94
N GLY A 124 -5.58 17.42 1.97
CA GLY A 124 -5.08 16.07 1.69
C GLY A 124 -4.59 15.82 0.25
N GLY A 125 -4.34 16.86 -0.53
CA GLY A 125 -3.78 16.76 -1.89
C GLY A 125 -4.69 16.07 -2.89
N GLY A 126 -6.02 16.14 -2.74
CA GLY A 126 -6.98 15.41 -3.57
C GLY A 126 -7.31 14.01 -3.05
N HIS A 127 -6.59 13.51 -2.03
CA HIS A 127 -6.76 12.15 -1.53
C HIS A 127 -8.08 11.92 -0.79
N VAL A 128 -8.52 12.91 0.01
CA VAL A 128 -9.81 12.84 0.72
C VAL A 128 -10.96 12.87 -0.29
N GLU A 129 -10.82 13.69 -1.31
CA GLU A 129 -11.76 13.81 -2.42
C GLU A 129 -11.81 12.52 -3.24
N HIS A 130 -10.67 11.88 -3.47
CA HIS A 130 -10.58 10.57 -4.12
C HIS A 130 -11.31 9.48 -3.31
N HIS A 131 -11.12 9.45 -1.99
CA HIS A 131 -11.89 8.57 -1.10
C HIS A 131 -13.39 8.84 -1.17
N ALA A 132 -13.80 10.10 -1.22
CA ALA A 132 -15.20 10.46 -1.34
C ALA A 132 -15.79 10.04 -2.69
N GLU A 133 -15.00 10.00 -3.76
CA GLU A 133 -15.39 9.54 -5.09
C GLU A 133 -15.41 8.01 -5.23
N THR A 134 -14.64 7.29 -4.43
CA THR A 134 -14.46 5.84 -4.52
C THR A 134 -15.55 5.06 -3.78
N LEU A 135 -16.03 3.98 -4.39
CA LEU A 135 -16.96 2.99 -3.82
C LEU A 135 -16.20 1.77 -3.26
N ASP A 136 -16.85 0.94 -2.44
CA ASP A 136 -16.20 -0.22 -1.79
C ASP A 136 -15.70 -1.30 -2.76
N ASP A 137 -16.20 -1.32 -4.00
CA ASP A 137 -15.71 -2.17 -5.09
C ASP A 137 -14.54 -1.55 -5.89
N MET A 138 -14.00 -0.44 -5.40
CA MET A 138 -12.95 0.39 -6.02
C MET A 138 -13.38 1.16 -7.27
N THR A 139 -14.66 1.12 -7.64
CA THR A 139 -15.15 1.93 -8.75
C THR A 139 -15.35 3.38 -8.33
N LEU A 140 -15.34 4.30 -9.30
CA LEU A 140 -15.53 5.74 -9.05
C LEU A 140 -16.97 6.14 -9.34
N LYS A 141 -17.50 7.08 -8.55
CA LYS A 141 -18.79 7.72 -8.80
C LYS A 141 -18.72 8.59 -10.05
N THR A 142 -19.58 8.31 -11.02
CA THR A 142 -19.60 9.03 -12.31
C THR A 142 -20.91 9.75 -12.60
N ASP A 143 -21.89 9.69 -11.71
CA ASP A 143 -23.22 10.28 -11.95
C ASP A 143 -23.20 11.81 -11.93
N ALA A 144 -24.10 12.42 -12.71
CA ALA A 144 -24.19 13.88 -12.82
C ALA A 144 -24.39 14.58 -11.47
N LYS A 145 -25.09 13.95 -10.51
CA LYS A 145 -25.28 14.50 -9.17
C LYS A 145 -23.95 14.58 -8.44
N TRP A 146 -23.17 13.50 -8.38
CA TRP A 146 -21.82 13.50 -7.81
C TRP A 146 -20.90 14.51 -8.51
N ARG A 147 -20.85 14.48 -9.85
CA ARG A 147 -19.98 15.34 -10.67
C ARG A 147 -20.30 16.84 -10.52
N SER A 148 -21.50 17.19 -10.03
CA SER A 148 -21.87 18.59 -9.75
C SER A 148 -21.28 19.16 -8.45
N THR A 149 -20.82 18.29 -7.54
CA THR A 149 -20.31 18.68 -6.20
C THR A 149 -18.96 19.39 -6.29
N LYS A 150 -18.63 20.20 -5.28
CA LYS A 150 -17.30 20.84 -5.18
C LYS A 150 -16.16 19.83 -5.05
N VAL A 151 -16.43 18.72 -4.35
CA VAL A 151 -15.48 17.63 -4.11
C VAL A 151 -15.11 16.92 -5.42
N ALA A 152 -16.10 16.59 -6.26
CA ALA A 152 -15.80 15.99 -7.56
C ALA A 152 -15.05 16.96 -8.48
N LYS A 153 -15.44 18.24 -8.48
CA LYS A 153 -14.82 19.27 -9.33
C LYS A 153 -13.37 19.57 -8.99
N SER A 154 -12.96 19.44 -7.72
CA SER A 154 -11.56 19.65 -7.34
C SER A 154 -10.60 18.60 -7.92
N LEU A 155 -11.14 17.48 -8.44
CA LEU A 155 -10.40 16.42 -9.11
C LEU A 155 -10.53 16.47 -10.65
N ASP A 156 -11.28 17.41 -11.24
CA ASP A 156 -11.53 17.42 -12.69
C ASP A 156 -10.30 17.77 -13.52
N ASP A 157 -9.39 18.58 -12.97
CA ASP A 157 -8.14 18.93 -13.64
C ASP A 157 -7.05 17.83 -13.49
N ASP A 158 -7.30 16.81 -12.65
CA ASP A 158 -6.42 15.66 -12.47
C ASP A 158 -6.99 14.44 -13.18
N LEU A 159 -6.37 14.06 -14.31
CA LEU A 159 -6.71 12.86 -15.07
C LEU A 159 -6.71 11.59 -14.22
N TYR A 160 -5.85 11.54 -13.20
CA TYR A 160 -5.66 10.40 -12.32
C TYR A 160 -6.45 10.53 -11.02
N ARG A 161 -7.26 11.58 -10.87
CA ARG A 161 -8.22 11.78 -9.78
C ARG A 161 -7.63 11.54 -8.37
N GLY A 162 -6.42 12.05 -8.13
CA GLY A 162 -5.71 11.93 -6.86
C GLY A 162 -4.95 10.61 -6.65
N THR A 163 -4.92 9.70 -7.64
CA THR A 163 -4.33 8.36 -7.49
C THR A 163 -2.89 8.26 -7.99
N ALA A 164 -2.39 9.23 -8.76
CA ALA A 164 -1.06 9.14 -9.37
C ALA A 164 0.07 9.59 -8.44
N PHE A 165 1.18 8.88 -8.52
CA PHE A 165 2.47 9.28 -7.97
C PHE A 165 3.29 9.99 -9.05
N THR A 166 2.94 11.24 -9.30
CA THR A 166 3.58 12.09 -10.33
C THR A 166 5.03 12.41 -10.00
N TRP A 167 5.78 13.02 -10.93
CA TRP A 167 7.13 13.51 -10.66
C TRP A 167 7.18 14.52 -9.51
N THR A 168 6.15 15.37 -9.40
CA THR A 168 6.03 16.32 -8.28
C THR A 168 5.88 15.58 -6.96
N VAL A 169 4.97 14.60 -6.88
CA VAL A 169 4.77 13.78 -5.68
C VAL A 169 6.04 13.00 -5.33
N THR A 170 6.70 12.43 -6.35
CA THR A 170 7.98 11.73 -6.21
C THR A 170 9.06 12.63 -5.63
N GLY A 171 9.19 13.87 -6.14
CA GLY A 171 10.15 14.85 -5.64
C GLY A 171 9.87 15.23 -4.18
N ILE A 172 8.60 15.51 -3.85
CA ILE A 172 8.19 15.86 -2.49
C ILE A 172 8.48 14.71 -1.52
N MET A 173 8.08 13.48 -1.85
CA MET A 173 8.30 12.33 -0.97
C MET A 173 9.81 11.99 -0.86
N THR A 174 10.57 12.15 -1.94
CA THR A 174 12.04 12.00 -1.89
C THR A 174 12.65 13.01 -0.92
N PHE A 175 12.22 14.27 -0.97
CA PHE A 175 12.69 15.30 -0.05
C PHE A 175 12.30 15.01 1.39
N GLN A 176 11.06 14.57 1.64
CA GLN A 176 10.60 14.13 2.97
C GLN A 176 11.49 13.01 3.53
N MET A 177 11.81 12.01 2.69
CA MET A 177 12.65 10.87 3.05
C MET A 177 14.09 11.24 3.41
N LEU A 178 14.63 12.38 2.95
CA LEU A 178 16.01 12.79 3.27
C LEU A 178 16.21 12.98 4.78
N TRP A 179 15.21 13.50 5.48
CA TRP A 179 15.27 13.81 6.90
C TRP A 179 15.45 12.58 7.79
N THR A 180 14.97 11.42 7.35
CA THR A 180 15.11 10.15 8.09
C THR A 180 16.20 9.27 7.49
N THR A 181 16.35 9.27 6.17
CA THR A 181 17.30 8.39 5.46
C THR A 181 18.74 8.83 5.66
N ILE A 182 19.06 10.13 5.58
CA ILE A 182 20.44 10.63 5.78
C ILE A 182 20.97 10.26 7.16
N PRO A 183 20.32 10.63 8.29
CA PRO A 183 20.85 10.30 9.61
C PRO A 183 20.90 8.78 9.85
N THR A 184 19.89 8.03 9.41
CA THR A 184 19.87 6.56 9.58
C THR A 184 21.03 5.90 8.84
N PHE A 185 21.24 6.24 7.57
CA PHE A 185 22.31 5.65 6.77
C PHE A 185 23.69 6.12 7.25
N TRP A 186 23.81 7.37 7.70
CA TRP A 186 25.03 7.87 8.32
C TRP A 186 25.39 7.08 9.59
N LEU A 187 24.42 6.79 10.47
CA LEU A 187 24.61 5.93 11.65
C LEU A 187 24.98 4.48 11.26
N MET A 188 24.49 3.99 10.13
CA MET A 188 24.90 2.70 9.55
C MET A 188 26.29 2.74 8.89
N GLY A 189 26.98 3.89 8.90
CA GLY A 189 28.32 4.07 8.35
C GLY A 189 28.36 4.31 6.84
N TYR A 190 27.26 4.73 6.23
CA TYR A 190 27.21 5.13 4.83
C TYR A 190 27.71 6.55 4.64
N LYS A 191 28.42 6.78 3.53
CA LYS A 191 28.71 8.14 3.03
C LYS A 191 27.51 8.67 2.26
N LEU A 192 27.34 9.99 2.22
CA LEU A 192 26.23 10.67 1.55
C LEU A 192 25.96 10.16 0.13
N LYS A 193 27.01 9.99 -0.69
CA LYS A 193 26.89 9.41 -2.05
C LYS A 193 26.19 8.05 -2.06
N HIS A 194 26.55 7.16 -1.14
CA HIS A 194 25.97 5.82 -1.08
C HIS A 194 24.52 5.85 -0.58
N THR A 195 24.19 6.77 0.34
CA THR A 195 22.80 7.01 0.75
C THR A 195 21.93 7.37 -0.45
N PHE A 196 22.36 8.30 -1.31
CA PHE A 196 21.63 8.65 -2.53
C PHE A 196 21.57 7.49 -3.54
N MET A 197 22.62 6.69 -3.65
CA MET A 197 22.61 5.47 -4.48
C MET A 197 21.61 4.41 -3.99
N CYS A 198 21.20 4.44 -2.73
CA CYS A 198 20.12 3.59 -2.21
C CYS A 198 18.75 4.27 -2.31
N LEU A 199 18.65 5.53 -1.88
CA LEU A 199 17.40 6.27 -1.82
C LEU A 199 16.78 6.49 -3.20
N ALA A 200 17.54 6.99 -4.17
CA ALA A 200 17.00 7.33 -5.48
C ALA A 200 16.36 6.13 -6.21
N PRO A 201 17.02 4.97 -6.37
CA PRO A 201 16.37 3.81 -6.97
C PRO A 201 15.24 3.26 -6.09
N GLY A 202 15.33 3.35 -4.76
CA GLY A 202 14.25 2.96 -3.86
C GLY A 202 12.99 3.82 -4.05
N MET A 203 13.14 5.14 -4.21
CA MET A 203 12.04 6.05 -4.51
C MET A 203 11.42 5.78 -5.88
N LEU A 204 12.24 5.54 -6.91
CA LEU A 204 11.73 5.17 -8.23
C LEU A 204 10.99 3.84 -8.20
N LEU A 205 11.48 2.85 -7.46
CA LEU A 205 10.80 1.58 -7.27
C LEU A 205 9.46 1.75 -6.54
N HIS A 206 9.43 2.54 -5.46
CA HIS A 206 8.20 2.85 -4.73
C HIS A 206 7.17 3.52 -5.64
N ALA A 207 7.57 4.56 -6.37
CA ALA A 207 6.72 5.25 -7.35
C ALA A 207 6.24 4.31 -8.46
N ALA A 208 7.10 3.42 -8.97
CA ALA A 208 6.71 2.42 -9.95
C ALA A 208 5.66 1.43 -9.41
N VAL A 209 5.82 0.97 -8.16
CA VAL A 209 4.83 0.09 -7.51
C VAL A 209 3.51 0.82 -7.38
N TRP A 210 3.52 2.05 -6.87
CA TRP A 210 2.32 2.87 -6.72
C TRP A 210 1.61 3.08 -8.05
N ASN A 211 2.32 3.55 -9.08
CA ASN A 211 1.72 3.88 -10.38
C ASN A 211 1.26 2.65 -11.16
N ALA A 212 1.92 1.50 -10.98
CA ALA A 212 1.43 0.24 -11.55
C ALA A 212 0.17 -0.27 -10.84
N LEU A 213 -0.04 0.13 -9.58
CA LEU A 213 -1.07 -0.37 -8.68
C LEU A 213 -2.29 0.54 -8.62
N HIS A 214 -2.17 1.74 -8.03
CA HIS A 214 -3.28 2.53 -7.52
C HIS A 214 -4.21 3.10 -8.62
N PRO A 215 -3.73 3.80 -9.67
CA PRO A 215 -4.63 4.24 -10.76
C PRO A 215 -5.39 3.07 -11.41
N ASN A 216 -4.70 1.94 -11.62
CA ASN A 216 -5.30 0.78 -12.26
C ASN A 216 -6.41 0.14 -11.42
N MET A 217 -6.34 0.20 -10.08
CA MET A 217 -7.42 -0.29 -9.19
C MET A 217 -8.76 0.39 -9.45
N HIS A 218 -8.72 1.63 -9.92
CA HIS A 218 -9.87 2.46 -10.21
C HIS A 218 -10.19 2.51 -11.72
N SER A 219 -9.55 1.65 -12.52
CA SER A 219 -9.65 1.65 -13.98
C SER A 219 -9.26 2.97 -14.64
N LEU A 220 -8.38 3.74 -13.99
CA LEU A 220 -7.82 4.97 -14.55
C LEU A 220 -6.65 4.67 -15.50
N PRO A 221 -6.29 5.60 -16.40
CA PRO A 221 -5.20 5.41 -17.35
C PRO A 221 -3.85 5.12 -16.68
N ASP A 222 -3.00 4.38 -17.38
CA ASP A 222 -1.60 4.17 -16.98
C ASP A 222 -0.82 5.48 -17.03
N ILE A 223 0.09 5.68 -16.07
CA ILE A 223 0.91 6.89 -15.97
C ILE A 223 2.04 6.83 -17.02
N PRO A 224 2.16 7.82 -17.92
CA PRO A 224 3.28 7.93 -18.83
C PRO A 224 4.51 8.57 -18.15
N ILE A 225 5.67 8.41 -18.79
CA ILE A 225 6.95 8.98 -18.29
C ILE A 225 6.93 10.50 -18.18
N SER A 226 6.07 11.21 -18.93
CA SER A 226 5.94 12.67 -18.85
C SER A 226 5.39 13.12 -17.49
N ASP A 227 4.58 12.28 -16.85
CA ASP A 227 3.77 12.67 -15.70
C ASP A 227 4.35 12.07 -14.41
N GLY A 228 4.96 10.90 -14.48
CA GLY A 228 5.59 10.22 -13.36
C GLY A 228 6.38 8.99 -13.76
N VAL A 229 6.73 8.15 -12.79
CA VAL A 229 7.35 6.85 -13.08
C VAL A 229 6.34 5.97 -13.83
N PRO A 230 6.68 5.38 -14.99
CA PRO A 230 5.68 4.75 -15.84
C PRO A 230 5.06 3.51 -15.20
N SER A 231 3.72 3.42 -15.23
CA SER A 231 3.00 2.23 -14.75
C SER A 231 3.44 0.94 -15.47
N SER A 232 3.80 1.06 -16.74
CA SER A 232 4.22 -0.05 -17.59
C SER A 232 5.51 -0.75 -17.10
N TRP A 233 6.35 -0.09 -16.29
CA TRP A 233 7.58 -0.69 -15.77
C TRP A 233 7.31 -1.88 -14.84
N LEU A 234 6.18 -1.86 -14.11
CA LEU A 234 5.77 -2.93 -13.20
C LEU A 234 4.37 -3.47 -13.50
N ALA A 235 3.77 -3.16 -14.66
CA ALA A 235 2.47 -3.70 -15.05
C ALA A 235 2.42 -5.23 -15.04
N TRP A 236 3.53 -5.89 -15.40
CA TRP A 236 3.67 -7.35 -15.33
C TRP A 236 3.52 -7.91 -13.91
N ALA A 237 3.79 -7.09 -12.88
CA ALA A 237 3.71 -7.51 -11.49
C ALA A 237 2.28 -7.46 -10.94
N ARG A 238 1.31 -6.85 -11.66
CA ARG A 238 -0.10 -6.77 -11.25
C ARG A 238 -0.65 -8.16 -10.90
N SER A 239 -0.37 -9.17 -11.73
CA SER A 239 -0.87 -10.54 -11.51
C SER A 239 -0.14 -11.31 -10.41
N SER A 240 0.89 -10.70 -9.80
CA SER A 240 1.65 -11.34 -8.72
C SER A 240 0.83 -11.42 -7.44
N ARG A 241 1.13 -12.42 -6.61
CA ARG A 241 0.50 -12.57 -5.28
C ARG A 241 0.71 -11.35 -4.39
N PHE A 242 1.85 -10.67 -4.54
CA PHE A 242 2.16 -9.50 -3.74
C PHE A 242 1.32 -8.29 -4.15
N PHE A 243 1.22 -7.97 -5.45
CA PHE A 243 0.36 -6.88 -5.91
C PHE A 243 -1.12 -7.17 -5.63
N LYS A 244 -1.55 -8.43 -5.74
CA LYS A 244 -2.88 -8.85 -5.27
C LYS A 244 -3.09 -8.59 -3.79
N PHE A 245 -2.09 -8.86 -2.94
CA PHE A 245 -2.15 -8.51 -1.53
C PHE A 245 -2.26 -7.00 -1.32
N LEU A 246 -1.43 -6.19 -2.00
CA LEU A 246 -1.50 -4.73 -1.91
C LEU A 246 -2.87 -4.20 -2.35
N TYR A 247 -3.46 -4.81 -3.38
CA TYR A 247 -4.83 -4.50 -3.80
C TYR A 247 -5.83 -4.74 -2.70
N VAL A 248 -5.86 -5.96 -2.16
CA VAL A 248 -6.82 -6.31 -1.11
C VAL A 248 -6.59 -5.45 0.14
N ASN A 249 -5.34 -5.09 0.43
CA ASN A 249 -5.01 -4.19 1.53
C ASN A 249 -5.61 -2.79 1.33
N HIS A 250 -5.43 -2.19 0.15
CA HIS A 250 -5.94 -0.86 -0.20
C HIS A 250 -7.46 -0.83 -0.42
N GLU A 251 -8.05 -1.90 -0.97
CA GLU A 251 -9.52 -2.09 -1.00
C GLU A 251 -10.07 -2.03 0.44
N GLY A 252 -9.41 -2.74 1.36
CA GLY A 252 -9.75 -2.67 2.78
C GLY A 252 -9.63 -1.27 3.38
N HIS A 253 -8.63 -0.49 2.98
CA HIS A 253 -8.44 0.90 3.39
C HIS A 253 -9.64 1.79 3.02
N HIS A 254 -10.13 1.68 1.78
CA HIS A 254 -11.34 2.38 1.33
C HIS A 254 -12.59 1.92 2.09
N VAL A 255 -12.79 0.61 2.22
CA VAL A 255 -13.99 0.02 2.86
C VAL A 255 -14.14 0.44 4.33
N ILE A 256 -13.03 0.56 5.08
CA ILE A 256 -13.07 0.96 6.49
C ILE A 256 -13.08 2.49 6.67
N GLY A 257 -13.23 3.25 5.59
CA GLY A 257 -13.22 4.70 5.62
C GLY A 257 -11.87 5.27 6.08
N GLY A 258 -10.76 4.69 5.58
CA GLY A 258 -9.42 5.26 5.71
C GLY A 258 -8.89 5.32 7.14
N LYS A 259 -9.37 4.41 8.00
CA LYS A 259 -9.02 4.31 9.42
C LYS A 259 -7.96 3.25 9.74
N GLY A 260 -7.39 2.63 8.71
CA GLY A 260 -6.39 1.56 8.80
C GLY A 260 -5.86 1.21 7.41
N ASN A 261 -4.89 0.31 7.31
CA ASN A 261 -4.24 -0.07 6.04
C ASN A 261 -3.69 1.16 5.27
N TYR A 262 -3.02 2.08 5.96
CA TYR A 262 -2.48 3.32 5.37
C TYR A 262 -1.27 3.10 4.47
N ASN A 263 -0.57 1.97 4.55
CA ASN A 263 0.52 1.65 3.65
C ASN A 263 -0.03 0.96 2.39
N VAL A 264 0.11 1.62 1.25
CA VAL A 264 -0.36 1.12 -0.05
C VAL A 264 0.71 0.25 -0.72
N CYS A 265 1.97 0.67 -0.69
CA CYS A 265 3.09 -0.01 -1.36
C CYS A 265 4.00 -0.77 -0.40
N CYS A 266 4.19 -0.25 0.81
CA CYS A 266 5.11 -0.81 1.81
C CYS A 266 4.36 -1.11 3.12
N PRO A 267 3.61 -2.22 3.23
CA PRO A 267 2.61 -2.51 4.28
C PRO A 267 3.13 -2.67 5.73
N LEU A 268 4.43 -2.46 5.99
CA LEU A 268 5.04 -2.82 7.28
C LEU A 268 4.51 -2.01 8.48
N THR A 269 4.46 -0.69 8.39
CA THR A 269 4.16 0.16 9.55
C THR A 269 2.75 -0.09 10.08
N ASP A 270 1.76 -0.34 9.23
CA ASP A 270 0.43 -0.74 9.67
C ASP A 270 0.44 -1.97 10.59
N HIS A 271 1.27 -2.98 10.28
CA HIS A 271 1.43 -4.15 11.14
C HIS A 271 2.12 -3.81 12.46
N LEU A 272 3.10 -2.90 12.45
CA LEU A 272 3.86 -2.51 13.64
C LEU A 272 3.00 -1.71 14.63
N VAL A 273 2.09 -0.87 14.13
CA VAL A 273 1.29 0.05 14.96
C VAL A 273 -0.16 -0.39 15.13
N GLY A 274 -0.53 -1.57 14.64
CA GLY A 274 -1.84 -2.18 14.85
C GLY A 274 -2.97 -1.55 14.02
N THR A 275 -2.65 -0.89 12.91
CA THR A 275 -3.63 -0.33 11.97
C THR A 275 -3.86 -1.22 10.75
N PHE A 276 -3.16 -2.35 10.65
CA PHE A 276 -3.48 -3.38 9.67
C PHE A 276 -4.78 -4.10 10.03
N ILE A 277 -5.73 -4.10 9.09
CA ILE A 277 -7.00 -4.81 9.19
C ILE A 277 -7.03 -5.88 8.10
N PRO A 278 -7.07 -7.18 8.46
CA PRO A 278 -7.09 -8.26 7.49
C PRO A 278 -8.44 -8.33 6.75
N GLU A 279 -8.41 -8.90 5.54
CA GLU A 279 -9.56 -9.07 4.64
C GLU A 279 -10.80 -9.67 5.32
N ALA A 280 -10.62 -10.71 6.13
CA ALA A 280 -11.72 -11.36 6.83
C ALA A 280 -12.49 -10.42 7.77
N GLN A 281 -11.86 -9.33 8.24
CA GLN A 281 -12.49 -8.36 9.15
C GLN A 281 -13.14 -7.19 8.40
N TRP A 282 -12.52 -6.69 7.32
CA TRP A 282 -13.07 -5.54 6.58
C TRP A 282 -14.05 -5.95 5.48
N ARG A 283 -13.87 -7.09 4.80
CA ARG A 283 -14.72 -7.48 3.66
C ARG A 283 -16.20 -7.59 4.00
N PRO A 284 -16.60 -8.09 5.19
CA PRO A 284 -18.00 -8.09 5.60
C PRO A 284 -18.61 -6.69 5.78
N ARG A 285 -17.80 -5.62 5.78
CA ARG A 285 -18.22 -4.22 5.91
C ARG A 285 -18.41 -3.53 4.55
N ALA A 286 -18.02 -4.15 3.44
CA ALA A 286 -18.27 -3.62 2.11
C ALA A 286 -19.79 -3.60 1.83
N ARG A 287 -20.30 -2.47 1.35
CA ARG A 287 -21.74 -2.21 1.15
C ARG A 287 -22.03 -1.46 -0.13
N SER A 288 -21.12 -0.58 -0.56
CA SER A 288 -21.31 0.30 -1.70
C SER A 288 -20.60 -0.24 -2.94
N THR A 289 -21.38 -0.59 -3.94
CA THR A 289 -20.89 -0.87 -5.29
C THR A 289 -21.54 0.06 -6.28
N TYR A 290 -21.02 0.10 -7.50
CA TYR A 290 -21.61 0.90 -8.57
C TYR A 290 -23.11 0.62 -8.71
N ALA A 291 -23.50 -0.66 -8.76
CA ALA A 291 -24.91 -1.08 -8.85
C ALA A 291 -25.76 -0.55 -7.68
N SER A 292 -25.25 -0.62 -6.45
CA SER A 292 -25.99 -0.13 -5.28
C SER A 292 -26.13 1.40 -5.24
N TRP A 293 -25.17 2.12 -5.83
CA TRP A 293 -25.13 3.59 -5.83
C TRP A 293 -25.99 4.18 -6.94
N HIS A 294 -25.80 3.69 -8.17
CA HIS A 294 -26.48 4.19 -9.36
C HIS A 294 -27.85 3.55 -9.60
N GLY A 295 -28.14 2.39 -8.99
CA GLY A 295 -29.37 1.64 -9.25
C GLY A 295 -29.38 0.95 -10.62
N GLU A 296 -28.24 0.95 -11.31
CA GLU A 296 -27.99 0.32 -12.59
C GLU A 296 -26.62 -0.36 -12.56
N GLU A 297 -26.47 -1.44 -13.33
CA GLU A 297 -25.16 -2.02 -13.54
C GLU A 297 -24.25 -1.01 -14.26
N LEU A 298 -22.95 -1.15 -14.05
CA LEU A 298 -21.93 -0.42 -14.82
C LEU A 298 -22.24 -0.53 -16.32
N SER A 299 -21.91 0.49 -17.12
CA SER A 299 -21.94 0.32 -18.58
C SER A 299 -21.05 -0.86 -18.98
N VAL A 300 -21.38 -1.58 -20.05
CA VAL A 300 -20.58 -2.75 -20.49
C VAL A 300 -19.10 -2.38 -20.66
N GLU A 301 -18.81 -1.18 -21.17
CA GLU A 301 -17.45 -0.67 -21.31
C GLU A 301 -16.76 -0.49 -19.94
N GLN A 302 -17.44 0.08 -18.95
CA GLN A 302 -16.88 0.27 -17.61
C GLN A 302 -16.80 -1.05 -16.83
N GLN A 303 -17.73 -1.97 -17.03
CA GLN A 303 -17.63 -3.35 -16.54
C GLN A 303 -16.37 -4.01 -17.08
N ILE A 304 -16.13 -3.93 -18.39
CA ILE A 304 -14.93 -4.49 -19.02
C ILE A 304 -13.69 -3.84 -18.43
N LYS A 305 -13.64 -2.51 -18.28
CA LYS A 305 -12.47 -1.83 -17.68
C LYS A 305 -12.21 -2.26 -16.24
N ASN A 306 -13.24 -2.28 -15.40
CA ASN A 306 -13.15 -2.70 -13.99
C ASN A 306 -12.81 -4.19 -13.86
N HIS A 307 -13.38 -5.03 -14.72
CA HIS A 307 -13.09 -6.44 -14.79
C HIS A 307 -11.64 -6.68 -15.22
N VAL A 308 -11.19 -6.05 -16.32
CA VAL A 308 -9.79 -6.13 -16.79
C VAL A 308 -8.82 -5.63 -15.74
N ALA A 309 -9.13 -4.54 -15.04
CA ALA A 309 -8.33 -4.05 -13.92
C ALA A 309 -8.19 -5.14 -12.84
N ARG A 310 -9.30 -5.68 -12.33
CA ARG A 310 -9.28 -6.73 -11.29
C ARG A 310 -8.63 -8.02 -11.76
N GLU A 311 -8.93 -8.48 -12.98
CA GLU A 311 -8.32 -9.66 -13.59
C GLU A 311 -6.82 -9.48 -13.76
N SER A 312 -6.33 -8.26 -14.06
CA SER A 312 -4.90 -7.99 -14.12
C SER A 312 -4.19 -8.27 -12.79
N PHE A 313 -4.92 -8.22 -11.67
CA PHE A 313 -4.47 -8.62 -10.33
C PHE A 313 -4.79 -10.08 -9.96
N GLY A 314 -5.34 -10.86 -10.90
CA GLY A 314 -5.84 -12.20 -10.63
C GLY A 314 -6.98 -12.21 -9.60
N LEU A 315 -7.75 -11.13 -9.52
CA LEU A 315 -8.96 -11.01 -8.73
C LEU A 315 -10.17 -11.29 -9.63
N GLY A 316 -11.10 -12.12 -9.15
CA GLY A 316 -12.38 -12.32 -9.83
C GLY A 316 -13.40 -11.24 -9.45
N GLU A 317 -14.68 -11.55 -9.69
CA GLU A 317 -15.80 -10.70 -9.33
C GLU A 317 -15.81 -10.33 -7.83
N VAL A 318 -16.31 -9.13 -7.54
CA VAL A 318 -16.47 -8.62 -6.18
C VAL A 318 -17.55 -9.43 -5.47
N LYS A 319 -17.19 -10.16 -4.43
CA LYS A 319 -18.16 -10.83 -3.55
C LYS A 319 -18.59 -9.87 -2.45
N ILE A 320 -19.75 -9.24 -2.63
CA ILE A 320 -20.40 -8.43 -1.59
C ILE A 320 -21.09 -9.39 -0.60
N ALA A 321 -21.08 -9.06 0.70
CA ALA A 321 -21.83 -9.84 1.68
C ALA A 321 -23.35 -9.78 1.39
N PRO A 322 -24.08 -10.91 1.43
CA PRO A 322 -25.53 -10.93 1.29
C PRO A 322 -26.20 -10.03 2.34
N GLY A 323 -27.11 -9.13 1.92
CA GLY A 323 -27.88 -8.28 2.84
C GLY A 323 -27.29 -6.89 3.11
N ALA A 324 -26.35 -6.40 2.29
CA ALA A 324 -25.92 -5.00 2.32
C ALA A 324 -27.12 -4.05 2.11
N LYS A 325 -27.49 -3.28 3.14
CA LYS A 325 -28.51 -2.22 3.06
C LYS A 325 -27.84 -0.86 2.79
N LYS A 326 -28.52 -0.03 2.00
CA LYS A 326 -28.14 1.37 1.71
C LYS A 326 -28.14 2.18 3.01
N GLY A 327 -27.02 2.83 3.37
CA GLY A 327 -27.01 3.94 4.34
C GLY A 327 -26.19 3.84 5.63
N ASP A 328 -25.74 2.66 6.09
CA ASP A 328 -25.09 2.54 7.42
C ASP A 328 -23.55 2.30 7.38
N GLY A 329 -22.91 2.48 6.22
CA GLY A 329 -21.46 2.32 6.06
C GLY A 329 -20.74 3.67 6.08
N GLY A 330 -19.77 3.84 6.97
CA GLY A 330 -18.96 5.07 7.09
C GLY A 330 -17.99 5.36 5.93
N GLY A 331 -18.22 4.80 4.74
CA GLY A 331 -17.22 4.68 3.67
C GLY A 331 -17.33 5.69 2.52
N ALA A 332 -18.43 6.44 2.39
CA ALA A 332 -18.60 7.42 1.31
C ALA A 332 -19.18 8.75 1.81
N GLU A 333 -20.31 8.73 2.53
CA GLU A 333 -20.96 9.95 3.01
C GLU A 333 -20.13 10.69 4.07
N GLY A 334 -19.50 9.96 4.99
CA GLY A 334 -18.57 10.55 5.96
C GLY A 334 -17.33 11.19 5.32
N TRP A 335 -16.94 10.76 4.12
CA TRP A 335 -15.87 11.40 3.37
C TRP A 335 -16.31 12.64 2.62
N VAL A 336 -17.55 12.68 2.14
CA VAL A 336 -18.09 13.91 1.54
C VAL A 336 -18.06 15.02 2.57
N GLU A 337 -18.52 14.76 3.80
CA GLU A 337 -18.44 15.73 4.89
C GLU A 337 -16.98 16.13 5.19
N LYS A 338 -16.07 15.15 5.32
CA LYS A 338 -14.66 15.43 5.57
C LYS A 338 -14.00 16.23 4.44
N ALA A 339 -14.32 15.93 3.18
CA ALA A 339 -13.84 16.63 2.00
C ALA A 339 -14.40 18.06 1.95
N GLU A 340 -15.69 18.25 2.23
CA GLU A 340 -16.31 19.57 2.29
C GLU A 340 -15.67 20.44 3.40
N VAL A 341 -15.32 19.86 4.55
CA VAL A 341 -14.58 20.54 5.62
C VAL A 341 -13.14 20.91 5.22
N VAL A 342 -12.50 20.11 4.35
CA VAL A 342 -11.16 20.42 3.81
C VAL A 342 -11.24 21.50 2.72
N LEU A 343 -12.35 21.56 1.99
CA LEU A 343 -12.57 22.51 0.90
C LEU A 343 -13.15 23.87 1.35
N ALA A 344 -13.79 23.93 2.52
CA ALA A 344 -14.25 25.16 3.17
C ALA A 344 -13.10 25.90 3.89
#